data_AF-A0A3L7NK83-F1
#
_entry.id   AF-A0A3L7NK83-F1
#
_cell.length_a   1.000
_cell.length_b   1.000
_cell.length_c   1.000
_cell.angle_alpha   90.00
_cell.angle_beta   90.00
_cell.angle_gamma   90.00
#
_symmetry.space_group_name_H-M   'P 1'
#
loop_
_entity.id
_entity.type
_entity.pdbx_description
1 polymer ?
#
loop_
_entity_poly.entity_id
_entity_poly.type
_entity_poly.pdbx_seq_one_letter_code
_entity_poly.pdbx_strand_id
1 'polypeptide(L)'
;MSIDCFCYTIVGQPCSNDRTILEHPVNRAPSKQMISTRPLLIWMRRLATWDGVLPVFMWAIPVFVTKLFPDQHWPSEILGVVLPVAGCIVRFFIGVQMIRRNLCHRSIQPFQIAAFGIGIFALLIIDSLVIDFHNMPPNPPNNAFDAGRKIGMFCGFFGTYFFCMAIAMFPGSSRSTMSRAADGKT
;
A
#
# COMPACT_ATOMS: atom_id res chain seq x y z
N MET A 1 -13.82 21.54 6.49
CA MET A 1 -14.24 20.82 5.25
C MET A 1 -13.88 19.35 5.46
N SER A 2 -14.86 18.54 5.88
CA SER A 2 -14.67 17.15 6.34
C SER A 2 -14.49 16.18 5.19
N ILE A 3 -13.47 15.33 5.28
CA ILE A 3 -13.15 14.24 4.32
C ILE A 3 -13.94 12.96 4.66
N ASP A 4 -14.84 13.03 5.64
CA ASP A 4 -15.55 11.86 6.18
C ASP A 4 -16.60 11.23 5.24
N CYS A 5 -16.98 11.90 4.14
CA CYS A 5 -18.00 11.39 3.23
C CYS A 5 -17.49 10.42 2.14
N PHE A 6 -16.19 10.36 1.85
CA PHE A 6 -15.72 9.55 0.70
C PHE A 6 -15.47 8.07 1.01
N CYS A 7 -15.68 7.63 2.26
CA CYS A 7 -15.42 6.25 2.69
C CYS A 7 -16.71 5.42 2.93
N TYR A 8 -17.89 5.98 2.64
CA TYR A 8 -19.17 5.32 2.93
C TYR A 8 -19.70 4.43 1.79
N THR A 9 -19.04 4.38 0.62
CA THR A 9 -19.65 3.79 -0.58
C THR A 9 -19.23 2.35 -0.90
N ILE A 10 -18.32 1.71 -0.15
CA ILE A 10 -17.79 0.38 -0.57
C ILE A 10 -18.30 -0.84 0.23
N VAL A 11 -18.81 -0.71 1.46
CA VAL A 11 -19.44 -1.86 2.14
C VAL A 11 -20.61 -1.39 3.00
N GLY A 12 -21.80 -1.32 2.39
CA GLY A 12 -23.04 -1.05 3.09
C GLY A 12 -23.43 -2.22 4.00
N GLN A 13 -23.57 -1.96 5.30
CA GLN A 13 -24.59 -2.58 6.13
C GLN A 13 -25.07 -1.58 7.18
N PRO A 14 -26.37 -1.24 7.23
CA PRO A 14 -26.95 -0.56 8.38
C PRO A 14 -27.02 -1.54 9.56
N CYS A 15 -26.66 -1.05 10.76
CA CYS A 15 -26.95 -1.72 12.03
C CYS A 15 -28.48 -1.83 12.20
N SER A 16 -29.04 -2.98 11.83
CA SER A 16 -30.41 -3.34 12.20
C SER A 16 -30.44 -3.69 13.68
N ASN A 17 -30.88 -2.73 14.49
CA ASN A 17 -31.31 -2.96 15.86
C ASN A 17 -32.68 -3.63 15.77
N ASP A 18 -32.72 -4.96 15.85
CA ASP A 18 -33.96 -5.64 16.19
C ASP A 18 -33.70 -6.74 17.22
N ARG A 19 -34.35 -6.55 18.37
CA ARG A 19 -34.22 -7.34 19.59
C ARG A 19 -35.48 -8.19 19.66
N THR A 20 -35.35 -9.42 20.16
CA THR A 20 -36.38 -10.42 20.46
C THR A 20 -36.89 -11.28 19.30
N ILE A 21 -36.40 -12.51 19.15
CA ILE A 21 -37.20 -13.75 18.96
C ILE A 21 -36.42 -14.97 19.50
N LEU A 22 -37.13 -15.75 20.33
CA LEU A 22 -36.87 -17.04 20.97
C LEU A 22 -35.63 -17.88 20.59
N GLU A 23 -34.97 -18.36 21.64
CA GLU A 23 -33.97 -19.43 21.63
C GLU A 23 -34.57 -20.77 21.18
N HIS A 24 -34.28 -21.17 19.94
CA HIS A 24 -34.31 -22.58 19.54
C HIS A 24 -32.87 -23.10 19.46
N PRO A 25 -32.56 -24.30 20.00
CA PRO A 25 -31.26 -24.93 19.84
C PRO A 25 -31.10 -25.41 18.39
N VAL A 26 -30.60 -24.52 17.52
CA VAL A 26 -30.22 -24.86 16.16
C VAL A 26 -28.92 -25.67 16.23
N ASN A 27 -29.06 -26.99 16.14
CA ASN A 27 -27.97 -27.94 15.88
C ASN A 27 -27.36 -27.63 14.49
N ARG A 28 -26.45 -26.65 14.46
CA ARG A 28 -25.78 -26.24 13.23
C ARG A 28 -24.59 -27.18 13.01
N ALA A 29 -24.75 -28.11 12.07
CA ALA A 29 -23.67 -28.94 11.56
C ALA A 29 -22.43 -28.09 11.24
N PRO A 30 -21.21 -28.62 11.38
CA PRO A 30 -19.97 -27.91 11.07
C PRO A 30 -19.93 -27.64 9.56
N SER A 31 -20.46 -26.49 9.16
CA SER A 31 -20.27 -25.97 7.81
C SER A 31 -18.77 -25.82 7.61
N LYS A 32 -18.21 -26.64 6.71
CA LYS A 32 -16.84 -26.51 6.23
C LYS A 32 -16.59 -25.03 5.95
N GLN A 33 -15.80 -24.38 6.80
CA GLN A 33 -15.36 -23.00 6.59
C GLN A 33 -14.56 -22.99 5.30
N MET A 34 -15.23 -22.72 4.20
CA MET A 34 -14.60 -22.45 2.92
C MET A 34 -13.77 -21.19 3.13
N ILE A 35 -12.44 -21.36 3.20
CA ILE A 35 -11.47 -20.28 3.35
C ILE A 35 -11.77 -19.28 2.23
N SER A 36 -12.45 -18.19 2.57
CA SER A 36 -12.87 -17.19 1.61
C SER A 36 -11.62 -16.49 1.10
N THR A 37 -11.30 -16.69 -0.18
CA THR A 37 -10.16 -16.06 -0.88
C THR A 37 -10.45 -14.60 -1.25
N ARG A 38 -11.71 -14.17 -1.13
CA ARG A 38 -12.19 -12.82 -1.46
C ARG A 38 -11.44 -11.69 -0.72
N PRO A 39 -11.21 -11.72 0.62
CA PRO A 39 -10.49 -10.67 1.31
C PRO A 39 -9.03 -10.53 0.85
N LEU A 40 -8.37 -11.64 0.50
CA LEU A 40 -6.98 -11.63 0.03
C LEU A 40 -6.86 -11.00 -1.35
N LEU A 41 -7.79 -11.32 -2.27
CA LEU A 41 -7.83 -10.72 -3.60
C LEU A 41 -8.10 -9.20 -3.56
N ILE A 42 -9.01 -8.75 -2.69
CA ILE A 42 -9.29 -7.31 -2.52
C ILE A 42 -8.04 -6.59 -2.02
N TRP A 43 -7.33 -7.19 -1.06
CA TRP A 43 -6.07 -6.67 -0.54
C TRP A 43 -4.97 -6.62 -1.61
N MET A 44 -4.75 -7.72 -2.35
CA MET A 44 -3.76 -7.75 -3.44
C MET A 44 -4.08 -6.74 -4.53
N ARG A 45 -5.36 -6.61 -4.91
CA ARG A 45 -5.78 -5.62 -5.91
C ARG A 45 -5.50 -4.21 -5.41
N ARG A 46 -5.81 -3.93 -4.14
CA ARG A 46 -5.53 -2.63 -3.54
C ARG A 46 -4.04 -2.32 -3.54
N LEU A 47 -3.21 -3.27 -3.12
CA LEU A 47 -1.74 -3.14 -3.14
C LEU A 47 -1.25 -2.88 -4.57
N ALA A 48 -1.68 -3.67 -5.56
CA ALA A 48 -1.25 -3.49 -6.95
C ALA A 48 -1.70 -2.14 -7.55
N THR A 49 -2.95 -1.73 -7.29
CA THR A 49 -3.50 -0.50 -7.90
C THR A 49 -2.99 0.75 -7.19
N TRP A 50 -2.90 0.73 -5.87
CA TRP A 50 -2.49 1.90 -5.09
C TRP A 50 -0.96 2.05 -5.08
N ASP A 51 -0.24 0.98 -4.75
CA ASP A 51 1.22 1.02 -4.58
C ASP A 51 1.98 0.74 -5.88
N GLY A 52 1.38 0.06 -6.87
CA GLY A 52 2.04 -0.22 -8.15
C GLY A 52 1.78 0.80 -9.25
N VAL A 53 0.54 1.27 -9.40
CA VAL A 53 0.18 2.14 -10.52
C VAL A 53 0.56 3.60 -10.26
N LEU A 54 0.46 4.06 -9.01
CA LEU A 54 0.74 5.46 -8.66
C LEU A 54 2.22 5.88 -8.87
N PRO A 55 3.24 5.07 -8.51
CA PRO A 55 4.64 5.42 -8.82
C PRO A 55 4.88 5.48 -10.33
N VAL A 56 4.29 4.55 -11.09
CA VAL A 56 4.42 4.52 -12.55
C VAL A 56 3.85 5.79 -13.18
N PHE A 57 2.68 6.25 -12.73
CA PHE A 57 2.15 7.55 -13.18
C PHE A 57 3.05 8.72 -12.78
N MET A 58 3.63 8.68 -11.58
CA MET A 58 4.54 9.73 -11.13
C MET A 58 5.80 9.81 -11.98
N TRP A 59 6.34 8.69 -12.46
CA TRP A 59 7.48 8.67 -13.38
C TRP A 59 7.09 9.02 -14.82
N ALA A 60 5.87 8.68 -15.24
CA ALA A 60 5.41 8.98 -16.59
C ALA A 60 5.26 10.50 -16.83
N ILE A 61 4.89 11.27 -15.81
CA ILE A 61 4.65 12.71 -15.93
C ILE A 61 5.92 13.49 -16.34
N PRO A 62 7.07 13.37 -15.64
CA PRO A 62 8.31 14.03 -16.06
C PRO A 62 8.73 13.63 -17.48
N VAL A 63 8.62 12.35 -17.84
CA VAL A 63 8.93 11.84 -19.19
C VAL A 63 8.00 12.43 -20.25
N PHE A 64 6.74 12.65 -19.91
CA PHE A 64 5.79 13.27 -20.81
C PHE A 64 6.06 14.78 -20.97
N VAL A 65 6.44 15.45 -19.89
CA VAL A 65 6.78 16.88 -19.89
C VAL A 65 8.04 17.16 -20.70
N THR A 66 9.08 16.32 -20.59
CA THR A 66 10.30 16.47 -21.42
C THR A 66 10.02 16.29 -22.91
N LYS A 67 9.01 15.48 -23.28
CA LYS A 67 8.56 15.36 -24.67
C LYS A 67 7.78 16.56 -25.17
N LEU A 68 7.04 17.24 -24.30
CA LEU A 68 6.26 18.43 -24.66
C LEU A 68 7.10 19.71 -24.72
N PHE A 69 8.13 19.81 -23.88
CA PHE A 69 8.98 21.00 -23.76
C PHE A 69 10.46 20.63 -23.91
N PRO A 70 10.90 20.21 -25.12
CA PRO A 70 12.27 19.73 -25.33
C PRO A 70 13.35 20.80 -25.07
N ASP A 71 13.01 22.08 -25.23
CA ASP A 71 13.96 23.19 -25.09
C ASP A 71 14.07 23.74 -23.65
N GLN A 72 13.28 23.21 -22.69
CA GLN A 72 13.26 23.69 -21.31
C GLN A 72 13.47 22.54 -20.32
N HIS A 73 14.64 22.49 -19.69
CA HIS A 73 14.97 21.45 -18.70
C HIS A 73 14.40 21.72 -17.30
N TRP A 74 14.11 22.99 -16.97
CA TRP A 74 13.65 23.39 -15.64
C TRP A 74 12.34 22.72 -15.18
N PRO A 75 11.29 22.53 -16.01
CA PRO A 75 10.01 21.98 -15.53
C PRO A 75 10.12 20.51 -15.15
N SER A 76 10.93 19.73 -15.89
CA SER A 76 11.12 18.31 -15.61
C SER A 76 11.91 18.07 -14.34
N GLU A 77 12.88 18.93 -14.02
CA GLU A 77 13.63 18.84 -12.76
C GLU A 77 12.73 19.16 -11.56
N ILE A 78 11.95 20.24 -11.65
CA ILE A 78 11.03 20.65 -10.58
C ILE A 78 9.98 19.57 -10.35
N LEU A 79 9.33 19.09 -11.43
CA LEU A 79 8.32 18.04 -11.32
C LEU A 79 8.95 16.73 -10.85
N GLY A 80 10.16 16.43 -11.28
CA GLY A 80 10.96 15.31 -10.81
C GLY A 80 11.12 15.31 -9.30
N VAL A 81 11.30 16.46 -8.65
CA VAL A 81 11.43 16.55 -7.18
C VAL A 81 10.09 16.66 -6.48
N VAL A 82 9.19 17.52 -6.98
CA VAL A 82 7.93 17.86 -6.31
C VAL A 82 6.93 16.71 -6.32
N LEU A 83 6.80 15.97 -7.44
CA LEU A 83 5.85 14.85 -7.52
C LEU A 83 6.16 13.75 -6.51
N PRO A 84 7.39 13.21 -6.44
CA PRO A 84 7.76 12.21 -5.45
C PRO A 84 7.50 12.65 -4.02
N VAL A 85 7.90 13.86 -3.66
CA VAL A 85 7.69 14.38 -2.29
C VAL A 85 6.20 14.46 -1.97
N ALA A 86 5.39 15.05 -2.84
CA ALA A 86 3.94 15.11 -2.67
C ALA A 86 3.32 13.70 -2.59
N GLY A 87 3.78 12.78 -3.45
CA GLY A 87 3.36 11.38 -3.47
C GLY A 87 3.69 10.64 -2.20
N CYS A 88 4.89 10.80 -1.66
CA CYS A 88 5.32 10.23 -0.39
C CYS A 88 4.47 10.75 0.77
N ILE A 89 4.19 12.06 0.82
CA ILE A 89 3.34 12.66 1.85
C ILE A 89 1.92 12.10 1.81
N VAL A 90 1.30 12.09 0.62
CA VAL A 90 -0.06 11.56 0.43
C VAL A 90 -0.11 10.08 0.80
N ARG A 91 0.84 9.28 0.33
CA ARG A 91 0.95 7.86 0.71
C ARG A 91 1.11 7.70 2.21
N PHE A 92 1.96 8.51 2.84
CA PHE A 92 2.22 8.41 4.26
C PHE A 92 0.95 8.61 5.08
N PHE A 93 0.22 9.70 4.83
CA PHE A 93 -1.02 9.99 5.55
C PHE A 93 -2.09 8.93 5.32
N ILE A 94 -2.30 8.53 4.07
CA ILE A 94 -3.31 7.54 3.71
C ILE A 94 -2.94 6.16 4.30
N GLY A 95 -1.69 5.75 4.18
CA GLY A 95 -1.20 4.47 4.70
C GLY A 95 -1.27 4.38 6.22
N VAL A 96 -0.86 5.43 6.94
CA VAL A 96 -1.01 5.51 8.40
C VAL A 96 -2.49 5.48 8.80
N GLN A 97 -3.36 6.19 8.08
CA GLN A 97 -4.80 6.14 8.32
C GLN A 97 -5.37 4.73 8.11
N MET A 98 -4.91 3.99 7.09
CA MET A 98 -5.30 2.60 6.87
C MET A 98 -4.82 1.68 7.99
N ILE A 99 -3.56 1.80 8.41
CA ILE A 99 -2.99 1.00 9.50
C ILE A 99 -3.73 1.27 10.81
N ARG A 100 -4.13 2.53 11.08
CA ARG A 100 -4.92 2.89 12.26
C ARG A 100 -6.34 2.34 12.24
N ARG A 101 -6.91 2.14 11.05
CA ARG A 101 -8.25 1.54 10.87
C ARG A 101 -8.24 0.02 10.87
N ASN A 102 -7.08 -0.61 10.71
CA ASN A 102 -6.96 -2.07 10.81
C ASN A 102 -7.21 -2.54 12.25
N LEU A 103 -8.04 -3.56 12.41
CA LEU A 103 -8.35 -4.22 13.68
C LEU A 103 -7.20 -5.13 14.16
N CYS A 104 -5.95 -4.72 13.94
CA CYS A 104 -4.78 -5.44 14.42
C CYS A 104 -4.56 -5.21 15.93
N HIS A 105 -3.94 -6.18 16.59
CA HIS A 105 -3.53 -6.04 17.98
C HIS A 105 -2.61 -4.83 18.16
N ARG A 106 -2.78 -4.04 19.24
CA ARG A 106 -1.99 -2.83 19.52
C ARG A 106 -0.48 -3.07 19.48
N SER A 107 -0.02 -4.28 19.82
CA SER A 107 1.39 -4.68 19.80
C SER A 107 1.98 -4.82 18.38
N ILE A 108 1.16 -5.11 17.37
CA ILE A 108 1.62 -5.32 15.98
C ILE A 108 1.60 -4.00 15.19
N GLN A 109 0.76 -3.06 15.60
CA GLN A 109 0.64 -1.74 14.98
C GLN A 109 1.96 -0.96 14.84
N PRO A 110 2.86 -0.87 15.85
CA PRO A 110 4.14 -0.17 15.67
C PRO A 110 5.04 -0.85 14.62
N PHE A 111 5.01 -2.18 14.54
CA PHE A 111 5.76 -2.93 13.52
C PHE A 111 5.23 -2.65 12.11
N GLN A 112 3.90 -2.59 11.94
CA GLN A 112 3.28 -2.21 10.66
C GLN A 112 3.65 -0.80 10.24
N ILE A 113 3.66 0.16 11.18
CA ILE A 113 4.07 1.54 10.91
C ILE A 113 5.56 1.62 10.56
N ALA A 114 6.43 0.87 11.26
CA ALA A 114 7.85 0.83 10.95
C ALA A 114 8.12 0.22 9.57
N ALA A 115 7.51 -0.93 9.25
CA ALA A 115 7.61 -1.56 7.93
C ALA A 115 7.09 -0.63 6.82
N PHE A 116 5.98 0.06 7.07
CA PHE A 116 5.43 1.06 6.16
C PHE A 116 6.41 2.22 5.93
N GLY A 117 7.04 2.73 7.00
CA GLY A 117 8.05 3.78 6.93
C GLY A 117 9.27 3.37 6.11
N ILE A 118 9.77 2.13 6.30
CA ILE A 118 10.88 1.56 5.52
C ILE A 118 10.49 1.48 4.04
N GLY A 119 9.26 1.04 3.74
CA GLY A 119 8.74 1.02 2.37
C GLY A 119 8.73 2.41 1.73
N ILE A 120 8.15 3.41 2.41
CA ILE A 120 8.13 4.80 1.90
C ILE A 120 9.55 5.33 1.68
N PHE A 121 10.48 5.04 2.60
CA PHE A 121 11.87 5.45 2.44
C PHE A 121 12.55 4.81 1.23
N ALA A 122 12.34 3.50 1.02
CA ALA A 122 12.82 2.81 -0.17
C ALA A 122 12.26 3.42 -1.46
N LEU A 123 10.97 3.79 -1.47
CA LEU A 123 10.34 4.46 -2.61
C LEU A 123 10.99 5.82 -2.89
N LEU A 124 11.32 6.58 -1.85
CA LEU A 124 12.00 7.87 -1.95
C LEU A 124 13.40 7.72 -2.55
N ILE A 125 14.14 6.66 -2.19
CA ILE A 125 15.41 6.33 -2.82
C ILE A 125 15.22 6.01 -4.31
N ILE A 126 14.20 5.23 -4.67
CA ILE A 126 13.90 4.90 -6.07
C ILE A 126 13.62 6.18 -6.86
N ASP A 127 12.78 7.08 -6.32
CA ASP A 127 12.43 8.32 -6.99
C ASP A 127 13.68 9.20 -7.22
N SER A 128 14.56 9.33 -6.22
CA SER A 128 15.84 10.02 -6.37
C SER A 128 16.74 9.39 -7.44
N LEU A 129 16.84 8.06 -7.45
CA LEU A 129 17.65 7.33 -8.44
C LEU A 129 17.11 7.51 -9.87
N VAL A 130 15.79 7.54 -10.05
CA VAL A 130 15.17 7.77 -11.37
C VAL A 130 15.51 9.15 -11.90
N ILE A 131 15.48 10.19 -11.05
CA ILE A 131 15.85 11.56 -11.43
C ILE A 131 17.34 11.62 -11.77
N ASP A 132 18.20 11.04 -10.93
CA ASP A 132 19.65 11.00 -11.17
C ASP A 132 19.97 10.27 -12.49
N PHE A 133 19.27 9.18 -12.79
CA PHE A 133 19.44 8.47 -14.06
C PHE A 133 18.98 9.27 -15.27
N HIS A 134 18.03 10.19 -15.11
CA HIS A 134 17.58 11.04 -16.20
C HIS A 134 18.57 12.19 -16.46
N ASN A 135 19.23 12.69 -15.41
CA ASN A 135 20.17 13.79 -15.50
C ASN A 135 21.61 13.36 -15.83
N MET A 136 21.94 12.07 -15.69
CA MET A 136 23.27 11.57 -16.04
C MET A 136 23.48 11.55 -17.56
N PRO A 137 24.60 12.12 -18.06
CA PRO A 137 24.97 11.99 -19.47
C PRO A 137 25.19 10.52 -19.85
N PRO A 138 25.07 10.16 -21.14
CA PRO A 138 25.27 8.79 -21.61
C PRO A 138 26.61 8.24 -21.10
N ASN A 139 26.55 7.17 -20.30
CA ASN A 139 27.75 6.58 -19.74
C ASN A 139 28.67 6.08 -20.87
N PRO A 140 29.99 6.35 -20.84
CA PRO A 140 30.94 5.64 -21.69
C PRO A 140 30.85 4.12 -21.45
N PRO A 141 31.19 3.30 -22.46
CA PRO A 141 30.92 1.86 -22.50
C PRO A 141 31.57 1.00 -21.40
N ASN A 142 32.34 1.60 -20.48
CA ASN A 142 33.21 0.91 -19.54
C ASN A 142 32.85 1.21 -18.07
N ASN A 143 31.75 1.91 -17.81
CA ASN A 143 31.42 2.39 -16.47
C ASN A 143 30.81 1.30 -15.58
N ALA A 144 31.17 1.32 -14.30
CA ALA A 144 30.72 0.39 -13.26
C ALA A 144 29.19 0.36 -13.01
N PHE A 145 28.45 1.27 -13.65
CA PHE A 145 26.99 1.38 -13.67
C PHE A 145 26.43 0.98 -15.04
N ASP A 146 26.69 -0.28 -15.39
CA ASP A 146 26.14 -0.88 -16.60
C ASP A 146 24.60 -1.01 -16.50
N ALA A 147 23.91 -1.02 -17.63
CA ALA A 147 22.44 -0.97 -17.69
C ALA A 147 21.78 -2.09 -16.85
N GLY A 148 22.37 -3.29 -16.87
CA GLY A 148 21.91 -4.42 -16.05
C GLY A 148 21.99 -4.16 -14.55
N ARG A 149 23.01 -3.43 -14.08
CA ARG A 149 23.18 -3.12 -12.65
C ARG A 149 22.20 -2.04 -12.18
N LYS A 150 21.88 -1.07 -13.04
CA LYS A 150 20.81 -0.07 -12.79
C LYS A 150 19.45 -0.75 -12.64
N ILE A 151 19.12 -1.66 -13.56
CA ILE A 151 17.87 -2.44 -13.51
C ILE A 151 17.84 -3.33 -12.26
N GLY A 152 18.93 -4.03 -11.95
CA GLY A 152 19.01 -4.88 -10.76
C GLY A 152 18.79 -4.09 -9.46
N MET A 153 19.42 -2.91 -9.33
CA MET A 153 19.24 -2.04 -8.17
C MET A 153 17.80 -1.53 -8.05
N PHE A 154 17.22 -1.08 -9.16
CA PHE A 154 15.82 -0.66 -9.22
C PHE A 154 14.87 -1.78 -8.81
N CYS A 155 15.01 -2.98 -9.39
CA CYS A 155 14.21 -4.16 -9.04
C CYS A 155 14.38 -4.56 -7.58
N GLY A 156 15.60 -4.45 -7.03
CA GLY A 156 15.88 -4.71 -5.62
C GLY A 156 15.11 -3.77 -4.70
N PHE A 157 15.27 -2.45 -4.87
CA PHE A 157 14.57 -1.47 -4.04
C PHE A 157 13.06 -1.53 -4.22
N PHE A 158 12.57 -1.72 -5.45
CA PHE A 158 11.15 -1.85 -5.73
C PHE A 158 10.57 -3.12 -5.10
N GLY A 159 11.29 -4.24 -5.16
CA GLY A 159 10.94 -5.48 -4.47
C GLY A 159 10.88 -5.30 -2.96
N THR A 160 11.88 -4.63 -2.37
CA THR A 160 11.87 -4.29 -0.93
C THR A 160 10.68 -3.42 -0.56
N TYR A 161 10.37 -2.39 -1.35
CA TYR A 161 9.19 -1.54 -1.16
C TYR A 161 7.90 -2.37 -1.14
N PHE A 162 7.68 -3.21 -2.17
CA PHE A 162 6.50 -4.06 -2.27
C PHE A 162 6.38 -5.05 -1.11
N PHE A 163 7.49 -5.66 -0.72
CA PHE A 163 7.54 -6.59 0.40
C PHE A 163 7.18 -5.90 1.72
N CYS A 164 7.77 -4.73 1.99
CA CYS A 164 7.46 -3.93 3.17
C CYS A 164 5.99 -3.49 3.19
N MET A 165 5.45 -3.04 2.05
CA MET A 165 4.04 -2.65 1.94
C MET A 165 3.10 -3.83 2.12
N ALA A 166 3.46 -5.01 1.60
CA ALA A 166 2.68 -6.22 1.80
C ALA A 166 2.59 -6.59 3.29
N ILE A 167 3.71 -6.52 4.02
CA ILE A 167 3.73 -6.78 5.47
C ILE A 167 2.91 -5.72 6.21
N ALA A 168 3.11 -4.44 5.90
CA ALA A 168 2.45 -3.34 6.59
C ALA A 168 0.92 -3.38 6.44
N MET A 169 0.44 -3.75 5.25
CA MET A 169 -0.99 -3.75 4.92
C MET A 169 -1.67 -5.10 5.11
N PHE A 170 -0.94 -6.15 5.52
CA PHE A 170 -1.51 -7.49 5.65
C PHE A 170 -2.74 -7.46 6.56
N PRO A 171 -3.92 -7.90 6.08
CA PRO A 171 -5.13 -7.90 6.90
C PRO A 171 -4.93 -8.93 8.00
N GLY A 172 -4.79 -8.45 9.25
CA GLY A 172 -4.69 -9.33 10.41
C GLY A 172 -5.83 -10.33 10.38
N SER A 173 -5.52 -11.62 10.49
CA SER A 173 -6.54 -12.67 10.54
C SER A 173 -7.41 -12.38 11.76
N SER A 174 -8.61 -11.87 11.49
CA SER A 174 -9.62 -11.67 12.52
C SER A 174 -9.95 -13.06 13.03
N ARG A 175 -9.29 -13.48 14.12
CA ARG A 175 -9.74 -14.61 14.91
C ARG A 175 -11.04 -14.16 15.53
N SER A 176 -12.11 -14.25 14.76
CA SER A 176 -13.44 -14.41 15.27
C SER A 176 -13.35 -15.42 16.42
N THR A 177 -13.66 -14.93 17.61
CA THR A 177 -14.54 -15.70 18.49
C THR A 177 -13.93 -16.97 19.08
N MET A 178 -12.61 -17.05 19.31
CA MET A 178 -12.09 -18.08 20.22
C MET A 178 -12.18 -17.68 21.71
N SER A 179 -12.77 -16.51 22.00
CA SER A 179 -13.20 -16.12 23.35
C SER A 179 -14.57 -16.67 23.75
N ARG A 180 -15.32 -17.34 22.85
CA ARG A 180 -16.51 -18.13 23.24
C ARG A 180 -16.19 -19.55 23.70
N ALA A 181 -14.92 -19.97 23.65
CA ALA A 181 -14.49 -21.27 24.16
C ALA A 181 -14.02 -21.22 25.63
N ALA A 182 -13.89 -20.02 26.22
CA ALA A 182 -13.52 -19.85 27.62
C ALA A 182 -14.74 -19.62 28.55
N ASP A 183 -15.94 -19.49 27.99
CA ASP A 183 -17.14 -19.03 28.73
C ASP A 183 -18.21 -20.14 28.88
N GLY A 184 -17.78 -21.41 28.89
CA GLY A 184 -18.69 -22.55 28.85
C GLY A 184 -18.24 -23.80 29.61
N LYS A 185 -17.41 -23.66 30.64
CA LYS A 185 -17.19 -24.70 31.66
C LYS A 185 -17.06 -24.04 33.04
N THR A 186 -18.21 -23.77 33.64
CA THR A 186 -18.39 -23.85 35.11
C THR A 186 -18.97 -25.22 35.43
#